data_AF-A0A841BN24-F1
#
_entry.id   AF-A0A841BN24-F1
#
_cell.length_a   1.000
_cell.length_b   1.000
_cell.length_c   1.000
_cell.angle_alpha   90.00
_cell.angle_beta   90.00
_cell.angle_gamma   90.00
#
_symmetry.space_group_name_H-M   'P 1'
#
loop_
_entity.id
_entity.type
_entity.pdbx_description
1 polymer ?
#
loop_
_entity_poly.entity_id
_entity_poly.type
_entity_poly.pdbx_seq_one_letter_code
_entity_poly.pdbx_strand_id
1 'polypeptide(L)'
;MLEDALRDMFAVHAERAPVADDPASVAITFARERDRRRRMIGGFAVAIVLVVVVGGTFGMRSWWLPMQAGLPASQANALSGGGDLPQFGPVVSDAELAATPLELGLDIYVGGGRIATRDGAWFTLEGVGDVLQVVRVPDGWVYGGVDRVRLMHTDGTIVDLLNEASRWLLSPHGDQLVSIVGRTAKIWQLTAKGLSQPIAATVPAGVVPMAFVADRVVLRNLEGKFDYWQPQGTYRPTWTFQFSRVFDSLGDNSFALLDGVNQCLVRINTANGGLPTGSALGCGPSLAFAPERGVVSPDGSLLAVPTVKGLNIVALAGSKVTASLQSAAEPIVLTTCQADLETVPVWSSTDTVVSTAAGGLIACSINGPRRSVTLHRGVTGTGWQLVPIRA
;
A
#
# COMPACT_ATOMS: atom_id res chain seq x y z
N MET A 1 -44.91 7.84 -41.71
CA MET A 1 -44.76 6.55 -40.98
C MET A 1 -43.34 6.00 -41.03
N LEU A 2 -42.72 5.73 -42.18
CA LEU A 2 -41.30 5.29 -42.21
C LEU A 2 -40.33 6.43 -41.86
N GLU A 3 -40.64 7.64 -42.29
CA GLU A 3 -39.81 8.83 -42.07
C GLU A 3 -39.83 9.28 -40.60
N ASP A 4 -40.98 9.16 -39.92
CA ASP A 4 -41.11 9.45 -38.49
C ASP A 4 -40.34 8.43 -37.63
N ALA A 5 -40.40 7.15 -38.01
CA ALA A 5 -39.65 6.09 -37.34
C ALA A 5 -38.12 6.27 -37.48
N LEU A 6 -37.65 6.76 -38.64
CA LEU A 6 -36.24 7.09 -38.83
C LEU A 6 -35.83 8.33 -38.04
N ARG A 7 -36.69 9.35 -37.97
CA ARG A 7 -36.45 10.56 -37.17
C ARG A 7 -36.33 10.25 -35.69
N ASP A 8 -37.21 9.41 -35.14
CA ASP A 8 -37.13 8.96 -33.75
C ASP A 8 -35.88 8.11 -33.50
N MET A 9 -35.51 7.24 -34.44
CA MET A 9 -34.32 6.41 -34.28
C MET A 9 -33.02 7.23 -34.29
N PHE A 10 -32.95 8.29 -35.11
CA PHE A 10 -31.81 9.21 -35.13
C PHE A 10 -31.81 10.19 -33.96
N ALA A 11 -32.98 10.64 -33.46
CA ALA A 11 -33.08 11.45 -32.25
C ALA A 11 -32.57 10.68 -31.02
N VAL A 12 -32.96 9.41 -30.88
CA VAL A 12 -32.51 8.52 -29.80
C VAL A 12 -31.01 8.19 -29.89
N HIS A 13 -30.43 8.16 -31.10
CA HIS A 13 -28.99 7.97 -31.28
C HIS A 13 -28.18 9.25 -31.04
N ALA A 14 -28.72 10.43 -31.38
CA ALA A 14 -28.06 11.71 -31.15
C ALA A 14 -27.99 12.07 -29.65
N GLU A 15 -28.98 11.67 -28.85
CA GLU A 15 -28.95 11.81 -27.39
C GLU A 15 -28.01 10.82 -26.67
N ARG A 16 -27.50 9.80 -27.38
CA ARG A 16 -26.66 8.73 -26.82
C ARG A 16 -25.25 8.66 -27.41
N ALA A 17 -24.81 9.66 -28.18
CA ALA A 17 -23.40 9.74 -28.55
C ALA A 17 -22.58 9.91 -27.25
N PRO A 18 -21.72 8.95 -26.88
CA PRO A 18 -20.86 9.14 -25.72
C PRO A 18 -19.98 10.36 -26.02
N VAL A 19 -20.07 11.37 -25.16
CA VAL A 19 -19.12 12.48 -25.15
C VAL A 19 -17.75 11.84 -25.08
N ALA A 20 -16.94 12.04 -26.12
CA ALA A 20 -15.55 11.59 -26.08
C ALA A 20 -14.92 12.24 -24.85
N ASP A 21 -14.52 11.43 -23.87
CA ASP A 21 -13.89 11.91 -22.65
C ASP A 21 -12.71 12.79 -23.04
N ASP A 22 -12.85 14.09 -22.82
CA ASP A 22 -11.79 15.06 -23.00
C ASP A 22 -10.60 14.61 -22.11
N PRO A 23 -9.39 14.43 -22.66
CA PRO A 23 -8.21 14.05 -21.89
C PRO A 23 -7.99 14.98 -20.69
N ALA A 24 -8.40 16.25 -20.75
CA ALA A 24 -8.35 17.16 -19.62
C ALA A 24 -9.36 16.80 -18.51
N SER A 25 -10.56 16.32 -18.85
CA SER A 25 -11.58 15.90 -17.87
C SER A 25 -11.16 14.63 -17.12
N VAL A 26 -10.51 13.70 -17.83
CA VAL A 26 -9.89 12.52 -17.21
C VAL A 26 -8.73 12.96 -16.32
N ALA A 27 -7.82 13.80 -16.81
CA ALA A 27 -6.71 14.34 -16.02
C ALA A 27 -7.20 15.09 -14.76
N ILE A 28 -8.29 15.86 -14.85
CA ILE A 28 -8.92 16.56 -13.71
C ILE A 28 -9.53 15.57 -12.71
N THR A 29 -10.10 14.45 -13.16
CA THR A 29 -10.67 13.45 -12.24
C THR A 29 -9.56 12.70 -11.50
N PHE A 30 -8.47 12.33 -12.19
CA PHE A 30 -7.27 11.77 -11.57
C PHE A 30 -6.58 12.77 -10.63
N ALA A 31 -6.46 14.02 -11.07
CA ALA A 31 -5.94 15.10 -10.25
C ALA A 31 -6.81 15.24 -9.01
N ARG A 32 -8.14 15.31 -9.10
CA ARG A 32 -9.06 15.44 -7.95
C ARG A 32 -9.03 14.23 -7.01
N GLU A 33 -8.90 13.01 -7.53
CA GLU A 33 -8.82 11.81 -6.68
C GLU A 33 -7.48 11.74 -5.94
N ARG A 34 -6.39 12.22 -6.57
CA ARG A 34 -5.07 12.36 -5.95
C ARG A 34 -4.94 13.61 -5.08
N ASP A 35 -5.63 14.70 -5.40
CA ASP A 35 -5.70 15.94 -4.62
C ASP A 35 -6.57 15.72 -3.37
N ARG A 36 -7.60 14.88 -3.44
CA ARG A 36 -8.30 14.38 -2.24
C ARG A 36 -7.34 13.61 -1.33
N ARG A 37 -6.44 12.79 -1.90
CA ARG A 37 -5.38 12.12 -1.11
C ARG A 37 -4.39 13.13 -0.52
N ARG A 38 -4.03 14.20 -1.23
CA ARG A 38 -3.13 15.26 -0.72
C ARG A 38 -3.81 16.19 0.31
N ARG A 39 -5.07 16.58 0.12
CA ARG A 39 -5.82 17.47 1.04
C ARG A 39 -6.16 16.80 2.37
N MET A 40 -6.27 15.48 2.41
CA MET A 40 -6.37 14.74 3.67
C MET A 40 -5.04 14.70 4.46
N ILE A 41 -3.90 14.98 3.83
CA ILE A 41 -2.56 15.01 4.48
C ILE A 41 -2.18 16.44 4.94
N GLY A 42 -2.86 17.48 4.47
CA GLY A 42 -2.53 18.88 4.75
C GLY A 42 -3.63 19.71 5.44
N GLY A 43 -4.73 19.10 5.87
CA GLY A 43 -5.98 19.80 6.13
C GLY A 43 -6.60 19.62 7.52
N PHE A 44 -5.82 19.55 8.60
CA PHE A 44 -6.33 19.67 9.98
C PHE A 44 -5.36 20.40 10.92
N ALA A 45 -4.66 21.42 10.41
CA ALA A 45 -4.07 22.45 11.27
C ALA A 45 -4.94 23.71 11.16
N VAL A 46 -5.33 24.27 12.30
CA VAL A 46 -6.23 25.42 12.51
C VAL A 46 -7.70 25.04 12.71
N ALA A 47 -8.04 24.64 13.94
CA ALA A 47 -9.07 25.32 14.75
C ALA A 47 -9.33 24.61 16.10
N ILE A 48 -8.36 24.60 17.03
CA ILE A 48 -8.67 24.55 18.48
C ILE A 48 -7.67 25.44 19.22
N VAL A 49 -7.97 26.73 19.28
CA VAL A 49 -7.48 27.65 20.33
C VAL A 49 -8.68 28.43 20.80
N LEU A 50 -9.23 28.03 21.95
CA LEU A 50 -9.84 28.86 23.01
C LEU A 50 -10.75 28.00 23.87
N VAL A 51 -10.29 27.62 25.07
CA VAL A 51 -10.91 27.95 26.37
C VAL A 51 -9.89 27.55 27.44
N VAL A 52 -9.16 28.53 27.98
CA VAL A 52 -8.56 28.44 29.32
C VAL A 52 -8.91 29.74 30.04
N VAL A 53 -9.17 29.59 31.33
CA VAL A 53 -9.40 30.61 32.38
C VAL A 53 -10.85 31.08 32.52
N VAL A 54 -11.60 30.44 33.44
CA VAL A 54 -12.08 31.05 34.71
C VAL A 54 -12.54 29.93 35.66
N GLY A 55 -12.03 29.96 36.90
CA GLY A 55 -12.53 29.19 38.06
C GLY A 55 -11.69 27.94 38.35
N GLY A 56 -11.00 27.80 39.47
CA GLY A 56 -11.21 28.40 40.78
C GLY A 56 -11.03 27.28 41.81
N THR A 57 -9.86 27.31 42.46
CA THR A 57 -9.47 26.62 43.69
C THR A 57 -10.58 26.00 44.55
N PHE A 58 -10.52 24.68 44.79
CA PHE A 58 -10.87 23.93 46.01
C PHE A 58 -10.34 22.50 45.79
N GLY A 59 -9.64 21.80 46.68
CA GLY A 59 -9.17 22.03 48.03
C GLY A 59 -8.39 20.78 48.44
N MET A 60 -7.36 20.95 49.27
CA MET A 60 -6.66 19.87 49.94
C MET A 60 -7.63 19.01 50.76
N ARG A 61 -7.54 17.68 50.64
CA ARG A 61 -7.71 16.78 51.79
C ARG A 61 -7.12 15.41 51.52
N SER A 62 -5.90 15.21 51.99
CA SER A 62 -5.30 13.93 52.34
C SER A 62 -6.14 13.23 53.40
N TRP A 63 -6.50 11.95 53.22
CA TRP A 63 -6.61 10.97 54.32
C TRP A 63 -7.03 9.55 53.85
N TRP A 64 -6.22 8.54 54.22
CA TRP A 64 -6.47 7.07 54.29
C TRP A 64 -6.29 6.18 53.04
N LEU A 65 -5.13 5.51 53.01
CA LEU A 65 -5.00 4.10 52.62
C LEU A 65 -5.59 3.20 53.72
N PRO A 66 -6.08 2.01 53.37
CA PRO A 66 -5.82 0.82 54.16
C PRO A 66 -4.98 -0.20 53.38
N MET A 67 -3.93 -0.66 54.05
CA MET A 67 -3.14 -1.84 53.73
C MET A 67 -4.02 -3.11 53.80
N GLN A 68 -3.82 -4.04 52.86
CA GLN A 68 -4.01 -5.48 53.02
C GLN A 68 -2.78 -6.13 52.36
N ALA A 69 -1.80 -6.63 53.11
CA ALA A 69 -1.72 -8.01 53.61
C ALA A 69 -2.03 -9.01 52.47
N GLY A 70 -1.08 -9.65 51.80
CA GLY A 70 0.10 -10.38 52.29
C GLY A 70 -0.22 -11.87 52.25
N LEU A 71 0.46 -12.66 51.42
CA LEU A 71 0.62 -14.13 51.46
C LEU A 71 1.61 -14.57 50.33
N PRO A 72 2.28 -15.73 50.42
CA PRO A 72 3.72 -15.75 50.64
C PRO A 72 4.54 -16.33 49.48
N ALA A 73 5.84 -16.03 49.53
CA ALA A 73 6.89 -16.71 48.79
C ALA A 73 6.95 -18.19 49.15
N SER A 74 6.73 -19.07 48.17
CA SER A 74 7.15 -20.46 48.25
C SER A 74 8.60 -20.58 47.79
N GLN A 75 9.51 -20.63 48.76
CA GLN A 75 10.83 -21.24 48.57
C GLN A 75 10.62 -22.75 48.43
N ALA A 76 11.18 -23.33 47.36
CA ALA A 76 11.47 -24.76 47.31
C ALA A 76 12.96 -24.91 47.02
N ASN A 77 13.58 -25.78 47.81
CA ASN A 77 15.00 -25.88 48.07
C ASN A 77 15.88 -26.15 46.86
N ALA A 78 17.09 -25.60 47.00
CA ALA A 78 18.33 -25.99 46.36
C ALA A 78 18.51 -27.52 46.22
N LEU A 79 18.87 -27.93 45.00
CA LEU A 79 19.80 -29.03 44.76
C LEU A 79 21.03 -28.44 44.09
N SER A 80 22.07 -28.29 44.89
CA SER A 80 23.44 -27.96 44.51
C SER A 80 24.05 -29.08 43.67
N GLY A 81 24.30 -28.81 42.39
CA GLY A 81 25.16 -29.58 41.51
C GLY A 81 26.11 -28.62 40.80
N GLY A 82 27.38 -28.63 41.20
CA GLY A 82 28.42 -27.81 40.57
C GLY A 82 28.62 -28.21 39.11
N GLY A 83 28.31 -27.27 38.22
CA GLY A 83 28.66 -27.31 36.81
C GLY A 83 28.63 -25.87 36.32
N ASP A 84 29.76 -25.38 35.81
CA ASP A 84 29.87 -24.08 35.17
C ASP A 84 28.88 -24.03 34.00
N LEU A 85 27.74 -23.37 34.21
CA LEU A 85 26.83 -23.00 33.13
C LEU A 85 27.43 -21.78 32.42
N PRO A 86 27.40 -21.72 31.09
CA PRO A 86 27.82 -20.52 30.37
C PRO A 86 26.98 -19.34 30.87
N GLN A 87 27.65 -18.25 31.28
CA GLN A 87 27.00 -16.99 31.59
C GLN A 87 26.21 -16.55 30.35
N PHE A 88 24.90 -16.73 30.37
CA PHE A 88 24.02 -16.07 29.44
C PHE A 88 24.20 -14.56 29.66
N GLY A 89 24.60 -13.85 28.61
CA GLY A 89 24.69 -12.39 28.64
C GLY A 89 23.37 -11.75 29.10
N PRO A 90 23.38 -10.48 29.52
CA PRO A 90 22.18 -9.82 30.03
C PRO A 90 21.03 -9.97 29.02
N VAL A 91 19.91 -10.49 29.50
CA VAL A 91 18.65 -10.50 28.75
C VAL A 91 18.25 -9.04 28.56
N VAL A 92 18.52 -8.50 27.36
CA VAL A 92 18.11 -7.15 26.99
C VAL A 92 16.59 -7.09 27.11
N SER A 93 16.09 -6.19 27.96
CA SER A 93 14.65 -6.05 28.16
C SER A 93 13.97 -5.51 26.89
N ASP A 94 12.69 -5.83 26.67
CA ASP A 94 11.92 -5.27 25.54
C ASP A 94 11.92 -3.73 25.53
N ALA A 95 12.06 -3.11 26.70
CA ALA A 95 12.18 -1.66 26.86
C ALA A 95 13.53 -1.12 26.34
N GLU A 96 14.60 -1.90 26.43
CA GLU A 96 15.95 -1.53 25.99
C GLU A 96 16.13 -1.75 24.48
N LEU A 97 15.49 -2.78 23.91
CA LEU A 97 15.38 -2.96 22.45
C LEU A 97 14.51 -1.90 21.77
N ALA A 98 13.56 -1.29 22.49
CA ALA A 98 12.78 -0.16 22.01
C ALA A 98 13.54 1.19 22.06
N ALA A 99 14.63 1.27 22.82
CA ALA A 99 15.36 2.52 23.07
C ALA A 99 16.35 2.90 21.95
N THR A 100 16.81 1.94 21.14
CA THR A 100 17.70 2.23 20.01
C THR A 100 16.89 2.34 18.71
N PRO A 101 16.87 3.52 18.05
CA PRO A 101 16.15 3.67 16.79
C PRO A 101 16.69 2.72 15.73
N LEU A 102 15.78 2.10 14.96
CA LEU A 102 16.17 1.31 13.79
C LEU A 102 16.55 2.25 12.65
N GLU A 103 17.61 1.93 11.90
CA GLU A 103 17.88 2.56 10.61
C GLU A 103 16.77 2.20 9.63
N LEU A 104 16.24 3.20 8.91
CA LEU A 104 15.03 3.05 8.09
C LEU A 104 15.13 1.95 7.02
N GLY A 105 16.33 1.72 6.46
CA GLY A 105 16.55 0.72 5.41
C GLY A 105 15.80 0.97 4.08
N LEU A 106 15.06 2.08 3.98
CA LEU A 106 14.27 2.50 2.82
C LEU A 106 14.76 3.85 2.28
N ASP A 107 14.49 4.08 1.00
CA ASP A 107 14.66 5.41 0.40
C ASP A 107 13.43 6.29 0.72
N ILE A 108 13.64 7.61 0.79
CA ILE A 108 12.60 8.60 1.06
C ILE A 108 12.52 9.58 -0.10
N TYR A 109 11.35 9.68 -0.72
CA TYR A 109 11.05 10.79 -1.61
C TYR A 109 10.72 12.04 -0.77
N VAL A 110 11.33 13.17 -1.10
CA VAL A 110 11.09 14.47 -0.47
C VAL A 110 10.51 15.40 -1.53
N GLY A 111 9.43 16.11 -1.18
CA GLY A 111 8.78 17.07 -2.06
C GLY A 111 9.76 18.02 -2.78
N GLY A 112 9.38 18.46 -3.98
CA GLY A 112 10.28 19.21 -4.86
C GLY A 112 11.22 18.34 -5.69
N GLY A 113 10.92 17.04 -5.82
CA GLY A 113 11.63 16.17 -6.76
C GLY A 113 12.97 15.67 -6.25
N ARG A 114 13.10 15.36 -4.95
CA ARG A 114 14.35 14.83 -4.40
C ARG A 114 14.14 13.46 -3.78
N ILE A 115 15.19 12.65 -3.75
CA ILE A 115 15.21 11.37 -3.04
C ILE A 115 16.42 11.33 -2.12
N ALA A 116 16.19 10.94 -0.86
CA ALA A 116 17.21 10.57 0.10
C ALA A 116 17.30 9.05 0.12
N THR A 117 18.47 8.51 -0.19
CA THR A 117 18.66 7.07 -0.31
C THR A 117 18.99 6.44 1.04
N ARG A 118 18.81 5.13 1.15
CA ARG A 118 19.09 4.33 2.36
C ARG A 118 20.54 4.44 2.84
N ASP A 119 21.48 4.71 1.92
CA ASP A 119 22.90 4.94 2.17
C ASP A 119 23.24 6.43 2.44
N GLY A 120 22.23 7.29 2.49
CA GLY A 120 22.37 8.71 2.84
C GLY A 120 22.74 9.63 1.67
N ALA A 121 22.81 9.12 0.44
CA ALA A 121 22.99 9.93 -0.75
C ALA A 121 21.71 10.69 -1.09
N TRP A 122 21.87 11.77 -1.86
CA TRP A 122 20.76 12.61 -2.30
C TRP A 122 20.81 12.79 -3.81
N PHE A 123 19.66 12.61 -4.45
CA PHE A 123 19.50 12.81 -5.88
C PHE A 123 18.30 13.69 -6.19
N THR A 124 18.36 14.37 -7.33
CA THR A 124 17.25 15.15 -7.90
C THR A 124 16.58 14.34 -9.01
N LEU A 125 15.26 14.21 -8.94
CA LEU A 125 14.40 13.53 -9.88
C LEU A 125 13.89 14.55 -10.92
N GLU A 126 14.59 14.67 -12.03
CA GLU A 126 14.37 15.75 -13.01
C GLU A 126 13.55 15.32 -14.23
N GLY A 127 12.89 16.30 -14.85
CA GLY A 127 12.30 16.19 -16.19
C GLY A 127 11.02 15.37 -16.32
N VAL A 128 10.32 15.12 -15.20
CA VAL A 128 8.94 14.61 -15.20
C VAL A 128 7.92 15.63 -14.65
N GLY A 129 8.36 16.86 -14.34
CA GLY A 129 7.55 17.84 -13.63
C GLY A 129 7.31 17.41 -12.17
N ASP A 130 6.08 17.55 -11.70
CA ASP A 130 5.69 17.03 -10.38
C ASP A 130 5.84 15.50 -10.35
N VAL A 131 6.78 15.04 -9.52
CA VAL A 131 6.94 13.60 -9.29
C VAL A 131 5.72 13.09 -8.54
N LEU A 132 4.95 12.23 -9.20
CA LEU A 132 3.76 11.65 -8.63
C LEU A 132 4.09 10.33 -7.93
N GLN A 133 4.96 9.53 -8.51
CA GLN A 133 5.31 8.21 -8.00
C GLN A 133 6.80 7.93 -8.18
N VAL A 134 7.38 7.27 -7.19
CA VAL A 134 8.76 6.79 -7.19
C VAL A 134 8.76 5.37 -6.64
N VAL A 135 9.51 4.47 -7.26
CA VAL A 135 9.64 3.07 -6.86
C VAL A 135 11.09 2.67 -7.01
N ARG A 136 11.65 2.00 -6.01
CA ARG A 136 12.97 1.39 -6.08
C ARG A 136 12.90 0.08 -6.86
N VAL A 137 13.77 -0.07 -7.84
CA VAL A 137 13.98 -1.28 -8.66
C VAL A 137 15.45 -1.71 -8.57
N PRO A 138 15.84 -2.91 -9.04
CA PRO A 138 17.23 -3.36 -8.98
C PRO A 138 18.23 -2.37 -9.61
N ASP A 139 17.87 -1.78 -10.76
CA ASP A 139 18.73 -0.88 -11.53
C ASP A 139 18.70 0.59 -11.05
N GLY A 140 17.95 0.92 -10.00
CA GLY A 140 17.82 2.29 -9.48
C GLY A 140 16.40 2.66 -9.10
N TRP A 141 15.90 3.80 -9.56
CA TRP A 141 14.56 4.31 -9.24
C TRP A 141 13.77 4.61 -10.49
N VAL A 142 12.60 4.00 -10.61
CA VAL A 142 11.61 4.40 -11.60
C VAL A 142 10.73 5.46 -10.98
N TYR A 143 10.65 6.60 -11.64
CA TYR A 143 9.82 7.72 -11.20
C TYR A 143 9.05 8.31 -12.37
N GLY A 144 7.86 8.84 -12.08
CA GLY A 144 6.99 9.39 -13.10
C GLY A 144 6.12 10.52 -12.60
N GLY A 145 5.81 11.42 -13.53
CA GLY A 145 4.87 12.53 -13.36
C GLY A 145 3.56 12.27 -14.08
N VAL A 146 2.95 13.33 -14.61
CA VAL A 146 1.68 13.23 -15.36
C VAL A 146 1.89 12.57 -16.73
N ASP A 147 2.97 12.89 -17.42
CA ASP A 147 3.15 12.48 -18.83
C ASP A 147 4.40 11.64 -19.06
N ARG A 148 5.37 11.69 -18.15
CA ARG A 148 6.70 11.08 -18.35
C ARG A 148 7.04 10.09 -17.25
N VAL A 149 7.75 9.05 -17.63
CA VAL A 149 8.33 8.04 -16.73
C VAL A 149 9.80 7.85 -17.09
N ARG A 150 10.65 7.80 -16.07
CA ARG A 150 12.11 7.72 -16.18
C ARG A 150 12.67 6.68 -15.22
N LEU A 151 13.82 6.13 -15.58
CA LEU A 151 14.69 5.37 -14.69
C LEU A 151 15.88 6.27 -14.34
N MET A 152 16.16 6.44 -13.05
CA MET A 152 17.42 7.00 -12.57
C MET A 152 18.25 5.88 -11.98
N HIS A 153 19.45 5.68 -12.48
CA HIS A 153 20.40 4.71 -11.95
C HIS A 153 21.01 5.16 -10.63
N THR A 154 21.66 4.24 -9.93
CA THR A 154 22.37 4.51 -8.67
C THR A 154 23.55 5.48 -8.80
N ASP A 155 24.09 5.64 -10.01
CA ASP A 155 25.12 6.63 -10.33
C ASP A 155 24.54 8.02 -10.71
N GLY A 156 23.22 8.16 -10.68
CA GLY A 156 22.50 9.39 -11.04
C GLY A 156 22.23 9.56 -12.54
N THR A 157 22.67 8.63 -13.39
CA THR A 157 22.33 8.67 -14.82
C THR A 157 20.84 8.42 -15.05
N ILE A 158 20.25 9.09 -16.04
CA ILE A 158 18.79 9.08 -16.29
C ILE A 158 18.50 8.51 -17.67
N VAL A 159 17.54 7.60 -17.73
CA VAL A 159 16.99 7.01 -18.95
C VAL A 159 15.51 7.34 -19.07
N ASP A 160 15.12 7.93 -20.21
CA ASP A 160 13.70 8.12 -20.54
C ASP A 160 13.03 6.78 -20.84
N LEU A 161 11.94 6.46 -20.13
CA LEU A 161 11.19 5.22 -20.34
C LEU A 161 9.95 5.46 -21.19
N LEU A 162 9.13 6.44 -20.81
CA LEU A 162 7.87 6.76 -21.47
C LEU A 162 7.68 8.28 -21.55
N ASN A 163 7.20 8.75 -22.69
CA ASN A 163 6.98 10.18 -22.97
C ASN A 163 5.50 10.59 -22.95
N GLU A 164 4.56 9.64 -22.86
CA GLU A 164 3.11 9.88 -22.91
C GLU A 164 2.32 8.90 -22.03
N ALA A 165 2.74 8.69 -20.79
CA ALA A 165 2.12 7.68 -19.92
C ALA A 165 1.42 8.29 -18.69
N SER A 166 0.13 8.56 -18.83
CA SER A 166 -0.71 9.01 -17.71
C SER A 166 -0.96 7.94 -16.66
N ARG A 167 -0.81 6.66 -17.02
CA ARG A 167 -1.15 5.51 -16.17
C ARG A 167 -0.11 4.42 -16.34
N TRP A 168 0.67 4.18 -15.31
CA TRP A 168 1.68 3.13 -15.31
C TRP A 168 1.74 2.41 -13.97
N LEU A 169 2.27 1.19 -13.99
CA LEU A 169 2.48 0.35 -12.84
C LEU A 169 3.70 -0.55 -13.10
N LEU A 170 4.46 -0.86 -12.06
CA LEU A 170 5.56 -1.83 -12.11
C LEU A 170 5.13 -3.18 -11.57
N SER A 171 5.72 -4.25 -12.10
CA SER A 171 5.60 -5.58 -11.53
C SER A 171 6.18 -5.62 -10.11
N PRO A 172 5.83 -6.66 -9.33
CA PRO A 172 6.30 -6.80 -7.96
C PRO A 172 7.82 -7.01 -7.88
N HIS A 173 8.42 -7.55 -8.94
CA HIS A 173 9.86 -7.69 -9.15
C HIS A 173 10.54 -6.44 -9.73
N GLY A 174 9.76 -5.48 -10.23
CA GLY A 174 10.29 -4.25 -10.83
C GLY A 174 10.96 -4.47 -12.18
N ASP A 175 10.79 -5.64 -12.78
CA ASP A 175 11.35 -6.05 -14.08
C ASP A 175 10.37 -5.81 -15.25
N GLN A 176 9.11 -5.51 -14.98
CA GLN A 176 8.12 -5.19 -15.99
C GLN A 176 7.41 -3.89 -15.65
N LEU A 177 7.06 -3.14 -16.69
CA LEU A 177 6.28 -1.93 -16.60
C LEU A 177 5.04 -2.09 -17.48
N VAL A 178 3.85 -1.86 -16.93
CA VAL A 178 2.64 -1.68 -17.74
C VAL A 178 2.31 -0.21 -17.87
N SER A 179 1.93 0.21 -19.07
CA SER A 179 1.45 1.56 -19.36
C SER A 179 0.15 1.51 -20.16
N ILE A 180 -0.80 2.40 -19.86
CA ILE A 180 -2.04 2.54 -20.63
C ILE A 180 -2.16 3.95 -21.16
N VAL A 181 -2.31 4.08 -22.48
CA VAL A 181 -2.50 5.36 -23.19
C VAL A 181 -3.71 5.23 -24.09
N GLY A 182 -4.74 6.03 -23.82
CA GLY A 182 -6.03 5.93 -24.50
C GLY A 182 -6.65 4.54 -24.38
N ARG A 183 -6.61 3.77 -25.47
CA ARG A 183 -7.13 2.39 -25.55
C ARG A 183 -6.04 1.33 -25.71
N THR A 184 -4.77 1.70 -25.60
CA THR A 184 -3.64 0.80 -25.80
C THR A 184 -2.95 0.54 -24.49
N ALA A 185 -3.02 -0.72 -24.02
CA ALA A 185 -2.21 -1.20 -22.91
C ALA A 185 -0.94 -1.85 -23.46
N LYS A 186 0.20 -1.57 -22.83
CA LYS A 186 1.51 -2.12 -23.19
C LYS A 186 2.23 -2.62 -21.96
N ILE A 187 2.77 -3.84 -22.02
CA ILE A 187 3.69 -4.39 -21.02
C ILE A 187 5.08 -4.40 -21.64
N TRP A 188 6.01 -3.79 -20.94
CA TRP A 188 7.40 -3.60 -21.30
C TRP A 188 8.27 -4.41 -20.34
N GLN A 189 9.38 -4.99 -20.82
CA GLN A 189 10.43 -5.43 -19.90
C GLN A 189 11.29 -4.21 -19.57
N LEU A 190 11.50 -3.96 -18.28
CA LEU A 190 12.41 -2.95 -17.78
C LEU A 190 13.82 -3.54 -17.71
N THR A 191 14.77 -2.82 -18.26
CA THR A 191 16.19 -3.16 -18.23
C THR A 191 16.99 -1.93 -17.81
N ALA A 192 18.26 -2.14 -17.46
CA ALA A 192 19.18 -1.03 -17.22
C ALA A 192 19.33 -0.05 -18.40
N LYS A 193 18.95 -0.44 -19.63
CA LYS A 193 19.01 0.43 -20.82
C LYS A 193 17.67 1.10 -21.15
N GLY A 194 16.64 0.87 -20.33
CA GLY A 194 15.27 1.32 -20.56
C GLY A 194 14.32 0.18 -20.90
N LEU A 195 13.30 0.47 -21.71
CA LEU A 195 12.22 -0.46 -22.02
C LEU A 195 12.51 -1.28 -23.30
N SER A 196 12.23 -2.59 -23.26
CA SER A 196 12.31 -3.46 -24.43
C SER A 196 11.09 -3.32 -25.37
N GLN A 197 10.99 -4.14 -26.42
CA GLN A 197 9.78 -4.14 -27.25
C GLN A 197 8.55 -4.60 -26.44
N PRO A 198 7.43 -3.85 -26.46
CA PRO A 198 6.27 -4.17 -25.65
C PRO A 198 5.39 -5.24 -26.27
N ILE A 199 4.66 -5.94 -25.41
CA ILE A 199 3.45 -6.65 -25.80
C ILE A 199 2.28 -5.69 -25.62
N ALA A 200 1.42 -5.59 -26.64
CA ALA A 200 0.33 -4.63 -26.65
C ALA A 200 -1.04 -5.29 -26.77
N ALA A 201 -2.06 -4.68 -26.17
CA ALA A 201 -3.46 -5.05 -26.36
C ALA A 201 -4.34 -3.81 -26.44
N THR A 202 -5.49 -3.97 -27.10
CA THR A 202 -6.55 -2.96 -27.07
C THR A 202 -7.42 -3.19 -25.84
N VAL A 203 -7.55 -2.18 -24.99
CA VAL A 203 -8.42 -2.16 -23.81
C VAL A 203 -9.53 -1.12 -24.00
N PRO A 204 -10.64 -1.21 -23.25
CA PRO A 204 -11.63 -0.14 -23.16
C PRO A 204 -10.99 1.18 -22.72
N ALA A 205 -11.57 2.30 -23.17
CA ALA A 205 -11.12 3.62 -22.75
C ALA A 205 -11.31 3.81 -21.23
N GLY A 206 -10.45 4.62 -20.61
CA GLY A 206 -10.58 4.96 -19.20
C GLY A 206 -10.14 3.86 -18.22
N VAL A 207 -9.59 2.74 -18.70
CA VAL A 207 -9.04 1.67 -17.85
C VAL A 207 -7.71 2.07 -17.20
N VAL A 208 -7.50 1.73 -15.93
CA VAL A 208 -6.23 1.87 -15.20
C VAL A 208 -5.61 0.51 -14.90
N PRO A 209 -4.27 0.38 -14.93
CA PRO A 209 -3.60 -0.77 -14.31
C PRO A 209 -3.64 -0.61 -12.78
N MET A 210 -3.95 -1.70 -12.07
CA MET A 210 -4.12 -1.69 -10.61
C MET A 210 -3.11 -2.57 -9.87
N ALA A 211 -2.84 -3.75 -10.40
CA ALA A 211 -1.93 -4.72 -9.80
C ALA A 211 -1.31 -5.65 -10.86
N PHE A 212 -0.18 -6.25 -10.53
CA PHE A 212 0.34 -7.43 -11.21
C PHE A 212 0.04 -8.68 -10.38
N VAL A 213 -0.52 -9.68 -11.05
CA VAL A 213 -0.95 -10.94 -10.47
C VAL A 213 -0.37 -12.06 -11.33
N ALA A 214 0.71 -12.68 -10.85
CA ALA A 214 1.53 -13.57 -11.65
C ALA A 214 1.94 -12.88 -12.99
N ASP A 215 1.62 -13.48 -14.13
CA ASP A 215 1.93 -12.96 -15.47
C ASP A 215 0.85 -12.00 -16.04
N ARG A 216 -0.06 -11.51 -15.20
CA ARG A 216 -1.25 -10.76 -15.62
C ARG A 216 -1.29 -9.38 -15.01
N VAL A 217 -1.89 -8.45 -15.73
CA VAL A 217 -2.19 -7.10 -15.23
C VAL A 217 -3.66 -7.04 -14.86
N VAL A 218 -3.95 -6.75 -13.61
CA VAL A 218 -5.29 -6.44 -13.14
C VAL A 218 -5.63 -5.02 -13.55
N LEU A 219 -6.78 -4.88 -14.20
CA LEU A 219 -7.31 -3.65 -14.77
C LEU A 219 -8.53 -3.21 -13.96
N ARG A 220 -8.73 -1.90 -13.83
CA ARG A 220 -9.98 -1.32 -13.29
C ARG A 220 -10.57 -0.34 -14.28
N ASN A 221 -11.87 -0.44 -14.53
CA ASN A 221 -12.58 0.51 -15.40
C ASN A 221 -13.10 1.73 -14.62
N LEU A 222 -13.74 2.67 -15.32
CA LEU A 222 -14.32 3.88 -14.71
C LEU A 222 -15.49 3.59 -13.75
N GLU A 223 -16.17 2.47 -13.92
CA GLU A 223 -17.24 2.01 -13.02
C GLU A 223 -16.70 1.31 -11.76
N GLY A 224 -15.38 1.20 -11.64
CA GLY A 224 -14.73 0.53 -10.52
C GLY A 224 -14.68 -0.99 -10.60
N LYS A 225 -15.11 -1.60 -11.71
CA LYS A 225 -15.03 -3.04 -11.96
C LYS A 225 -13.60 -3.47 -12.23
N PHE A 226 -13.30 -4.71 -11.87
CA PHE A 226 -11.99 -5.32 -12.05
C PHE A 226 -12.02 -6.38 -13.15
N ASP A 227 -10.92 -6.46 -13.89
CA ASP A 227 -10.67 -7.50 -14.88
C ASP A 227 -9.16 -7.76 -14.94
N TYR A 228 -8.72 -8.65 -15.80
CA TYR A 228 -7.30 -8.89 -16.02
C TYR A 228 -6.97 -8.95 -17.51
N TRP A 229 -5.76 -8.56 -17.84
CA TRP A 229 -5.19 -8.76 -19.15
C TRP A 229 -3.97 -9.68 -19.02
N GLN A 230 -3.96 -10.72 -19.85
CA GLN A 230 -2.81 -11.59 -20.02
C GLN A 230 -2.10 -11.27 -21.35
N PRO A 231 -0.76 -11.11 -21.37
CA PRO A 231 -0.02 -10.69 -22.56
C PRO A 231 -0.16 -11.64 -23.77
N GLN A 232 -0.38 -12.94 -23.52
CA GLN A 232 -0.31 -13.99 -24.54
C GLN A 232 -1.59 -14.14 -25.38
N GLY A 233 -2.54 -13.20 -25.30
CA GLY A 233 -3.82 -13.33 -26.00
C GLY A 233 -4.52 -12.02 -26.31
N THR A 234 -5.61 -12.11 -27.08
CA THR A 234 -6.52 -10.98 -27.29
C THR A 234 -7.25 -10.67 -25.99
N TYR A 235 -7.14 -9.44 -25.50
CA TYR A 235 -7.90 -9.00 -24.35
C TYR A 235 -9.40 -9.07 -24.63
N ARG A 236 -10.14 -9.81 -23.80
CA ARG A 236 -11.59 -9.92 -23.85
C ARG A 236 -12.14 -9.49 -22.49
N PRO A 237 -12.90 -8.37 -22.43
CA PRO A 237 -13.35 -7.85 -21.15
C PRO A 237 -14.36 -8.80 -20.49
N THR A 238 -14.10 -9.18 -19.23
CA THR A 238 -15.00 -10.04 -18.42
C THR A 238 -15.47 -9.40 -17.11
N TRP A 239 -15.11 -8.13 -16.90
CA TRP A 239 -15.40 -7.26 -15.75
C TRP A 239 -16.28 -7.84 -14.61
N THR A 240 -15.70 -7.94 -13.41
CA THR A 240 -16.39 -8.31 -12.17
C THR A 240 -16.49 -7.14 -11.19
N PHE A 241 -17.60 -7.07 -10.45
CA PHE A 241 -17.88 -6.05 -9.44
C PHE A 241 -17.46 -6.43 -8.02
N GLN A 242 -17.00 -7.66 -7.81
CA GLN A 242 -16.97 -8.22 -6.46
C GLN A 242 -15.83 -7.70 -5.59
N PHE A 243 -14.86 -6.99 -6.16
CA PHE A 243 -13.67 -6.56 -5.45
C PHE A 243 -13.69 -5.07 -5.13
N SER A 244 -13.30 -4.71 -3.92
CA SER A 244 -12.95 -3.34 -3.54
C SER A 244 -11.45 -3.07 -3.79
N ARG A 245 -10.61 -4.12 -3.71
CA ARG A 245 -9.17 -4.04 -3.93
C ARG A 245 -8.61 -5.38 -4.42
N VAL A 246 -7.65 -5.32 -5.33
CA VAL A 246 -6.79 -6.45 -5.69
C VAL A 246 -5.35 -6.07 -5.37
N PHE A 247 -4.61 -6.97 -4.75
CA PHE A 247 -3.22 -6.74 -4.36
C PHE A 247 -2.24 -7.36 -5.36
N ASP A 248 -1.07 -6.74 -5.45
CA ASP A 248 0.07 -7.31 -6.16
C ASP A 248 0.50 -8.65 -5.56
N SER A 249 1.01 -9.55 -6.41
CA SER A 249 1.56 -10.85 -5.99
C SER A 249 2.78 -11.24 -6.81
N LEU A 250 3.83 -11.74 -6.14
CA LEU A 250 5.00 -12.34 -6.81
C LEU A 250 4.68 -13.71 -7.47
N GLY A 251 3.58 -14.37 -7.11
CA GLY A 251 3.26 -15.70 -7.62
C GLY A 251 1.77 -15.92 -7.85
N ASP A 252 1.40 -17.19 -7.99
CA ASP A 252 0.01 -17.58 -8.28
C ASP A 252 -0.96 -17.28 -7.12
N ASN A 253 -0.43 -17.05 -5.92
CA ASN A 253 -1.22 -16.70 -4.76
C ASN A 253 -1.56 -15.22 -4.77
N SER A 254 -2.64 -14.85 -5.45
CA SER A 254 -3.12 -13.47 -5.46
C SER A 254 -4.26 -13.27 -4.49
N PHE A 255 -4.41 -12.04 -4.00
CA PHE A 255 -5.34 -11.72 -2.93
C PHE A 255 -6.17 -10.49 -3.28
N ALA A 256 -7.41 -10.48 -2.81
CA ALA A 256 -8.31 -9.36 -2.99
C ALA A 256 -9.21 -9.17 -1.76
N LEU A 257 -9.73 -7.96 -1.63
CA LEU A 257 -10.82 -7.65 -0.72
C LEU A 257 -12.11 -7.60 -1.50
N LEU A 258 -13.12 -8.28 -0.98
CA LEU A 258 -14.48 -8.19 -1.52
C LEU A 258 -15.16 -6.89 -1.07
N ASP A 259 -16.03 -6.38 -1.93
CA ASP A 259 -16.96 -5.31 -1.57
C ASP A 259 -18.14 -5.88 -0.76
N GLY A 260 -18.61 -5.14 0.24
CA GLY A 260 -19.69 -5.60 1.13
C GLY A 260 -19.63 -5.04 2.56
N VAL A 261 -20.64 -5.40 3.36
CA VAL A 261 -20.80 -4.94 4.76
C VAL A 261 -19.64 -5.39 5.64
N ASN A 262 -19.15 -6.60 5.41
CA ASN A 262 -17.92 -7.11 6.01
C ASN A 262 -16.89 -7.25 4.88
N GLN A 263 -15.77 -6.53 4.98
CA GLN A 263 -14.67 -6.74 4.05
C GLN A 263 -14.08 -8.12 4.28
N CYS A 264 -14.05 -8.91 3.21
CA CYS A 264 -13.55 -10.27 3.21
C CYS A 264 -12.27 -10.34 2.39
N LEU A 265 -11.21 -10.85 3.00
CA LEU A 265 -9.99 -11.20 2.30
C LEU A 265 -10.19 -12.56 1.62
N VAL A 266 -9.92 -12.61 0.32
CA VAL A 266 -10.04 -13.83 -0.48
C VAL A 266 -8.77 -14.06 -1.28
N ARG A 267 -8.49 -15.34 -1.56
CA ARG A 267 -7.53 -15.71 -2.58
C ARG A 267 -8.21 -15.63 -3.95
N ILE A 268 -7.54 -15.09 -4.96
CA ILE A 268 -7.98 -15.13 -6.35
C ILE A 268 -7.36 -16.35 -7.02
N ASN A 269 -8.16 -17.08 -7.80
CA ASN A 269 -7.65 -18.16 -8.63
C ASN A 269 -7.45 -17.66 -10.07
N THR A 270 -6.22 -17.66 -10.56
CA THR A 270 -5.88 -17.20 -11.91
C THR A 270 -6.01 -18.29 -12.98
N ALA A 271 -6.14 -19.57 -12.62
CA ALA A 271 -6.03 -20.68 -13.56
C ALA A 271 -7.13 -20.74 -14.64
N ASN A 272 -8.37 -20.32 -14.33
CA ASN A 272 -9.54 -20.62 -15.16
C ASN A 272 -9.99 -19.50 -16.10
N GLY A 273 -9.15 -18.48 -16.27
CA GLY A 273 -9.58 -17.22 -16.86
C GLY A 273 -10.57 -16.47 -15.95
N GLY A 274 -10.64 -15.15 -16.12
CA GLY A 274 -11.30 -14.27 -15.16
C GLY A 274 -10.47 -13.95 -13.91
N LEU A 275 -11.12 -13.28 -12.97
CA LEU A 275 -10.68 -13.13 -11.57
C LEU A 275 -11.67 -13.85 -10.63
N PRO A 276 -11.89 -15.18 -10.76
CA PRO A 276 -12.80 -15.89 -9.87
C PRO A 276 -12.28 -15.87 -8.43
N THR A 277 -13.21 -15.65 -7.50
CA THR A 277 -12.95 -15.77 -6.06
C THR A 277 -12.64 -17.22 -5.73
N GLY A 278 -11.47 -17.47 -5.14
CA GLY A 278 -11.09 -18.74 -4.55
C GLY A 278 -11.55 -18.84 -3.10
N SER A 279 -10.70 -19.40 -2.24
CA SER A 279 -10.97 -19.55 -0.81
C SER A 279 -11.03 -18.21 -0.08
N ALA A 280 -12.02 -18.03 0.78
CA ALA A 280 -12.03 -16.96 1.75
C ALA A 280 -10.94 -17.19 2.80
N LEU A 281 -10.22 -16.12 3.16
CA LEU A 281 -9.18 -16.13 4.18
C LEU A 281 -9.65 -15.51 5.50
N GLY A 282 -10.77 -14.78 5.45
CA GLY A 282 -11.44 -14.27 6.63
C GLY A 282 -12.19 -12.99 6.31
N CYS A 283 -13.21 -12.69 7.11
CA CYS A 283 -14.02 -11.50 7.01
C CYS A 283 -14.06 -10.80 8.36
N GLY A 284 -13.93 -9.48 8.39
CA GLY A 284 -14.05 -8.78 9.66
C GLY A 284 -13.59 -7.33 9.66
N PRO A 285 -13.83 -6.63 10.79
CA PRO A 285 -13.43 -5.24 10.98
C PRO A 285 -11.92 -5.02 10.92
N SER A 286 -11.12 -6.07 11.13
CA SER A 286 -9.66 -6.06 10.99
C SER A 286 -9.17 -5.75 9.57
N LEU A 287 -10.07 -5.71 8.58
CA LEU A 287 -9.78 -5.35 7.19
C LEU A 287 -10.43 -4.03 6.75
N ALA A 288 -11.37 -3.47 7.51
CA ALA A 288 -12.43 -2.58 7.00
C ALA A 288 -12.04 -1.12 6.70
N PHE A 289 -10.80 -0.68 6.92
CA PHE A 289 -10.43 0.74 6.84
C PHE A 289 -9.33 1.00 5.81
N ALA A 290 -9.55 1.97 4.91
CA ALA A 290 -8.60 2.36 3.86
C ALA A 290 -7.93 1.16 3.12
N PRO A 291 -8.70 0.16 2.67
CA PRO A 291 -8.17 -1.06 2.06
C PRO A 291 -7.30 -0.79 0.82
N GLU A 292 -7.51 0.35 0.15
CA GLU A 292 -6.75 0.78 -1.01
C GLU A 292 -5.26 1.03 -0.71
N ARG A 293 -4.88 1.09 0.57
CA ARG A 293 -3.52 1.30 1.07
C ARG A 293 -2.85 0.02 1.57
N GLY A 294 -3.54 -1.12 1.53
CA GLY A 294 -2.93 -2.39 1.92
C GLY A 294 -1.81 -2.82 0.97
N VAL A 295 -0.77 -3.45 1.53
CA VAL A 295 0.43 -3.88 0.79
C VAL A 295 0.85 -5.29 1.20
N VAL A 296 1.15 -6.13 0.22
CA VAL A 296 1.63 -7.50 0.43
C VAL A 296 3.14 -7.48 0.64
N SER A 297 3.63 -8.33 1.55
CA SER A 297 5.07 -8.46 1.82
C SER A 297 5.83 -8.92 0.58
N PRO A 298 7.14 -8.63 0.48
CA PRO A 298 7.95 -9.06 -0.65
C PRO A 298 7.80 -10.54 -0.97
N ASP A 299 7.75 -11.45 0.01
CA ASP A 299 7.60 -12.89 -0.21
C ASP A 299 6.14 -13.35 -0.45
N GLY A 300 5.17 -12.45 -0.43
CA GLY A 300 3.75 -12.78 -0.60
C GLY A 300 3.09 -13.48 0.59
N SER A 301 3.76 -13.58 1.74
CA SER A 301 3.26 -14.35 2.90
C SER A 301 2.41 -13.54 3.86
N LEU A 302 2.57 -12.21 3.86
CA LEU A 302 1.90 -11.28 4.78
C LEU A 302 1.18 -10.16 4.03
N LEU A 303 0.15 -9.61 4.66
CA LEU A 303 -0.55 -8.42 4.21
C LEU A 303 -0.57 -7.38 5.33
N ALA A 304 -0.02 -6.20 5.08
CA ALA A 304 -0.14 -5.05 5.96
C ALA A 304 -1.39 -4.25 5.54
N VAL A 305 -2.39 -4.17 6.42
CA VAL A 305 -3.66 -3.48 6.17
C VAL A 305 -3.87 -2.38 7.20
N PRO A 306 -4.03 -1.11 6.78
CA PRO A 306 -4.51 -0.05 7.64
C PRO A 306 -5.88 -0.39 8.27
N THR A 307 -6.08 -0.03 9.53
CA THR A 307 -7.30 -0.26 10.31
C THR A 307 -7.62 0.95 11.17
N VAL A 308 -8.86 1.08 11.66
CA VAL A 308 -9.17 2.18 12.62
C VAL A 308 -8.31 2.16 13.90
N LYS A 309 -7.62 1.06 14.22
CA LYS A 309 -6.74 0.91 15.39
C LYS A 309 -5.24 1.08 15.06
N GLY A 310 -4.89 1.31 13.79
CA GLY A 310 -3.52 1.36 13.31
C GLY A 310 -3.26 0.34 12.19
N LEU A 311 -2.09 -0.26 12.12
CA LEU A 311 -1.69 -1.17 11.05
C LEU A 311 -1.74 -2.63 11.51
N ASN A 312 -2.57 -3.46 10.87
CA ASN A 312 -2.59 -4.90 11.09
C ASN A 312 -1.62 -5.61 10.14
N ILE A 313 -0.91 -6.61 10.64
CA ILE A 313 -0.16 -7.56 9.81
C ILE A 313 -0.89 -8.91 9.83
N VAL A 314 -1.38 -9.33 8.67
CA VAL A 314 -2.20 -10.52 8.47
C VAL A 314 -1.38 -11.62 7.81
N ALA A 315 -1.44 -12.84 8.33
CA ALA A 315 -0.81 -14.01 7.70
C ALA A 315 -1.66 -14.56 6.55
N LEU A 316 -1.11 -14.66 5.34
CA LEU A 316 -1.86 -15.08 4.15
C LEU A 316 -1.90 -16.61 3.97
N ALA A 317 -0.82 -17.31 4.31
CA ALA A 317 -0.75 -18.76 4.19
C ALA A 317 -1.51 -19.49 5.32
N GLY A 318 -1.50 -18.93 6.53
CA GLY A 318 -2.15 -19.49 7.72
C GLY A 318 -3.65 -19.19 7.80
N SER A 319 -4.12 -18.13 7.15
CA SER A 319 -5.53 -17.75 7.10
C SER A 319 -6.34 -18.64 6.15
N LYS A 320 -6.18 -19.96 6.19
CA LYS A 320 -7.14 -20.89 5.59
C LYS A 320 -8.24 -21.14 6.62
N VAL A 321 -9.13 -20.17 6.81
CA VAL A 321 -10.41 -20.57 7.36
C VAL A 321 -11.11 -21.34 6.25
N THR A 322 -11.58 -22.55 6.55
CA THR A 322 -12.61 -23.24 5.75
C THR A 322 -13.94 -22.47 5.88
N ALA A 323 -13.88 -21.14 5.80
CA ALA A 323 -14.98 -20.22 5.94
C ALA A 323 -15.65 -20.13 4.58
N SER A 324 -16.93 -20.51 4.56
CA SER A 324 -17.87 -19.92 3.61
C SER A 324 -17.70 -18.38 3.64
N LEU A 325 -17.94 -17.69 2.53
CA LEU A 325 -18.05 -16.22 2.49
C LEU A 325 -19.10 -15.66 3.48
N GLN A 326 -19.92 -16.54 4.06
CA GLN A 326 -20.92 -16.24 5.09
C GLN A 326 -20.40 -16.41 6.53
N SER A 327 -19.20 -16.98 6.72
CA SER A 327 -18.60 -17.16 8.04
C SER A 327 -17.86 -15.90 8.47
N ALA A 328 -18.18 -15.41 9.67
CA ALA A 328 -17.58 -14.22 10.29
C ALA A 328 -16.19 -14.48 10.90
N ALA A 329 -15.48 -15.52 10.45
CA ALA A 329 -14.15 -15.81 10.97
C ALA A 329 -13.16 -14.74 10.47
N GLU A 330 -12.53 -14.04 11.41
CA GLU A 330 -11.51 -13.04 11.10
C GLU A 330 -10.24 -13.71 10.52
N PRO A 331 -9.50 -13.00 9.64
CA PRO A 331 -8.19 -13.47 9.21
C PRO A 331 -7.21 -13.50 10.39
N ILE A 332 -6.14 -14.31 10.28
CA ILE A 332 -5.12 -14.42 11.32
C ILE A 332 -4.27 -13.14 11.33
N VAL A 333 -4.54 -12.27 12.31
CA VAL A 333 -3.72 -11.10 12.61
C VAL A 333 -2.56 -11.52 13.50
N LEU A 334 -1.33 -11.37 13.00
CA LEU A 334 -0.10 -11.68 13.74
C LEU A 334 0.23 -10.58 14.75
N THR A 335 0.06 -9.33 14.33
CA THR A 335 0.35 -8.17 15.17
C THR A 335 -0.46 -6.95 14.71
N THR A 336 -0.68 -6.03 15.64
CA THR A 336 -1.29 -4.73 15.39
C THR A 336 -0.37 -3.64 15.93
N CYS A 337 -0.02 -2.70 15.08
CA CYS A 337 0.78 -1.53 15.40
C CYS A 337 -0.07 -0.27 15.46
N GLN A 338 0.18 0.60 16.43
CA GLN A 338 -0.37 1.96 16.39
C GLN A 338 0.37 2.80 15.34
N ALA A 339 -0.24 2.98 14.17
CA ALA A 339 0.28 3.75 13.05
C ALA A 339 -0.71 4.86 12.67
N ASP A 340 -0.19 5.99 12.23
CA ASP A 340 -0.96 7.08 11.61
C ASP A 340 -1.12 6.70 10.14
N LEU A 341 -2.36 6.46 9.73
CA LEU A 341 -2.66 5.83 8.45
C LEU A 341 -2.70 6.81 7.27
N GLU A 342 -1.99 7.93 7.40
CA GLU A 342 -1.96 8.99 6.39
C GLU A 342 -1.18 8.57 5.14
N THR A 343 -0.15 7.73 5.31
CA THR A 343 0.70 7.23 4.23
C THR A 343 0.45 5.76 3.92
N VAL A 344 0.81 5.34 2.69
CA VAL A 344 0.83 3.92 2.33
C VAL A 344 2.02 3.26 3.05
N PRO A 345 1.80 2.21 3.86
CA PRO A 345 2.89 1.47 4.49
C PRO A 345 3.83 0.84 3.44
N VAL A 346 5.10 0.69 3.79
CA VAL A 346 6.13 0.11 2.90
C VAL A 346 6.88 -0.98 3.64
N TRP A 347 6.95 -2.17 3.04
CA TRP A 347 7.76 -3.26 3.56
C TRP A 347 9.25 -2.96 3.39
N SER A 348 10.01 -2.95 4.49
CA SER A 348 11.48 -2.86 4.49
C SER A 348 12.15 -4.23 4.36
N SER A 349 11.43 -5.28 4.75
CA SER A 349 11.83 -6.69 4.64
C SER A 349 10.57 -7.56 4.48
N THR A 350 10.73 -8.88 4.43
CA THR A 350 9.60 -9.83 4.40
C THR A 350 8.77 -9.83 5.69
N ASP A 351 9.34 -9.36 6.79
CA ASP A 351 8.77 -9.48 8.14
C ASP A 351 8.58 -8.15 8.86
N THR A 352 9.00 -7.04 8.25
CA THR A 352 8.96 -5.69 8.83
C THR A 352 8.37 -4.69 7.85
N VAL A 353 7.31 -4.01 8.29
CA VAL A 353 6.64 -2.94 7.56
C VAL A 353 6.86 -1.61 8.26
N VAL A 354 7.14 -0.57 7.50
CA VAL A 354 7.34 0.79 7.98
C VAL A 354 6.12 1.63 7.63
N SER A 355 5.67 2.44 8.59
CA SER A 355 4.56 3.37 8.41
C SER A 355 4.78 4.64 9.24
N THR A 356 3.96 5.66 8.97
CA THR A 356 3.87 6.89 9.77
C THR A 356 3.18 6.63 11.11
N ALA A 357 3.52 7.40 12.13
CA ALA A 357 2.82 7.44 13.42
C ALA A 357 2.98 8.83 14.07
N ALA A 358 2.19 9.10 15.12
CA ALA A 358 2.27 10.35 15.86
C ALA A 358 3.69 10.51 16.42
N GLY A 359 4.48 11.40 15.82
CA GLY A 359 5.87 11.67 16.17
C GLY A 359 6.95 11.13 15.21
N GLY A 360 6.60 10.47 14.10
CA GLY A 360 7.57 10.11 13.05
C GLY A 360 7.27 8.80 12.33
N LEU A 361 8.32 8.03 12.07
CA LEU A 361 8.23 6.71 11.44
C LEU A 361 8.33 5.60 12.48
N ILE A 362 7.61 4.52 12.21
CA ILE A 362 7.65 3.31 13.03
C ILE A 362 7.90 2.10 12.15
N ALA A 363 8.64 1.14 12.69
CA ALA A 363 8.81 -0.19 12.12
C ALA A 363 7.98 -1.19 12.93
N CYS A 364 7.22 -2.00 12.22
CA CYS A 364 6.32 -3.02 12.72
C CYS A 364 6.79 -4.37 12.23
N SER A 365 7.41 -5.13 13.12
CA SER A 365 7.83 -6.50 12.86
C SER A 365 6.76 -7.48 13.34
N ILE A 366 6.63 -8.62 12.67
CA ILE A 366 5.74 -9.71 13.10
C ILE A 366 6.14 -10.32 14.46
N ASN A 367 7.42 -10.24 14.86
CA ASN A 367 7.96 -10.92 16.04
C ASN A 367 8.46 -9.96 17.12
N GLY A 368 8.25 -8.66 16.96
CA GLY A 368 8.92 -7.67 17.80
C GLY A 368 8.04 -6.49 18.19
N PRO A 369 8.44 -5.76 19.25
CA PRO A 369 7.76 -4.53 19.62
C PRO A 369 7.90 -3.49 18.50
N ARG A 370 6.95 -2.57 18.45
CA ARG A 370 7.03 -1.35 17.65
C ARG A 370 8.36 -0.64 17.95
N ARG A 371 9.11 -0.28 16.91
CA ARG A 371 10.34 0.52 17.05
C ARG A 371 10.19 1.87 16.38
N SER A 372 10.71 2.90 17.02
CA SER A 372 10.89 4.20 16.37
C SER A 372 11.95 4.09 15.29
N VAL A 373 11.72 4.72 14.16
CA VAL A 373 12.64 4.75 13.02
C VAL A 373 13.13 6.16 12.82
N THR A 374 14.44 6.33 12.69
CA THR A 374 15.03 7.65 12.44
C THR A 374 14.95 7.95 10.94
N LEU A 375 14.41 9.12 10.59
CA LEU A 375 14.43 9.62 9.22
C LEU A 375 15.86 9.93 8.79
N HIS A 376 16.12 9.87 7.48
CA HIS A 376 17.40 10.29 6.92
C HIS A 376 17.77 11.72 7.33
N ARG A 377 19.05 11.95 7.62
CA ARG A 377 19.54 13.28 7.98
C ARG A 377 19.19 14.29 6.88
N GLY A 378 18.53 15.38 7.27
CA GLY A 378 18.11 16.45 6.36
C GLY A 378 16.69 16.30 5.81
N VAL A 379 16.02 15.16 6.04
CA VAL A 379 14.57 15.06 5.82
C VAL A 379 13.88 15.76 6.98
N THR A 380 13.28 16.92 6.70
CA THR A 380 12.57 17.74 7.69
C THR A 380 11.21 18.15 7.14
N GLY A 381 10.25 18.37 8.05
CA GLY A 381 8.91 18.84 7.70
C GLY A 381 7.97 17.75 7.15
N THR A 382 6.94 18.20 6.44
CA THR A 382 5.86 17.39 5.85
C THR A 382 6.06 17.22 4.34
N GLY A 383 5.43 16.22 3.73
CA GLY A 383 5.43 16.04 2.26
C GLY A 383 6.55 15.14 1.73
N TRP A 384 7.21 14.40 2.60
CA TRP A 384 8.01 13.24 2.22
C TRP A 384 7.16 11.97 2.13
N GLN A 385 7.65 10.95 1.43
CA GLN A 385 6.98 9.65 1.25
C GLN A 385 8.01 8.53 1.26
N LEU A 386 7.64 7.37 1.83
CA LEU A 386 8.44 6.16 1.74
C LEU A 386 8.45 5.65 0.30
N VAL A 387 9.61 5.25 -0.20
CA VAL A 387 9.75 4.67 -1.55
C VAL A 387 9.62 3.15 -1.47
N PRO A 388 8.60 2.54 -2.11
CA PRO A 388 8.44 1.10 -2.13
C PRO A 388 9.56 0.42 -2.92
N ILE A 389 9.93 -0.80 -2.48
CA ILE A 389 10.96 -1.63 -3.11
C ILE A 389 10.29 -2.73 -3.95
N ARG A 390 10.77 -2.91 -5.17
CA ARG A 390 10.46 -4.02 -6.07
C ARG A 390 11.78 -4.71 -6.41
N ALA A 391 11.86 -6.02 -6.16
CA ALA A 391 13.12 -6.77 -6.18
C ALA A 391 12.99 -8.16 -6.82
#